data_AF-A0AA35R7Y0-F1
#
_entry.id   AF-A0AA35R7Y0-F1
#
_cell.length_a   1.000
_cell.length_b   1.000
_cell.length_c   1.000
_cell.angle_alpha   90.00
_cell.angle_beta   90.00
_cell.angle_gamma   90.00
#
_symmetry.space_group_name_H-M   'P 1'
#
loop_
_entity.id
_entity.type
_entity.pdbx_description
1 polymer ?
#
loop_
_entity_poly.entity_id
_entity_poly.type
_entity_poly.pdbx_seq_one_letter_code
_entity_poly.pdbx_strand_id
1 'polypeptide(L)'
;MHAADFLRHRLGWTGTHVGCEQGVCGMCTILVDGAAIKSCLMLAVQLDGTDVQTVESLAEDDRLTTRKTPSSGTTRCNAATARRAS
;
A
#
# COMPACT_ATOMS: atom_id res chain seq x y z
N MET A 1 11.50 -1.83 8.47
CA MET A 1 10.91 -0.78 7.60
C MET A 1 9.40 -0.76 7.77
N HIS A 2 8.76 0.41 7.82
CA HIS A 2 7.29 0.51 7.87
C HIS A 2 6.66 0.16 6.52
N ALA A 3 5.42 -0.34 6.55
CA ALA A 3 4.66 -0.65 5.33
C ALA A 3 4.54 0.58 4.41
N ALA A 4 4.31 1.77 4.98
CA ALA A 4 4.21 3.00 4.20
C ALA A 4 5.48 3.29 3.36
N ASP A 5 6.66 3.15 3.97
CA ASP A 5 7.93 3.38 3.28
C ASP A 5 8.20 2.32 2.22
N PHE A 6 7.84 1.07 2.53
CA PHE A 6 7.98 -0.04 1.61
C PHE A 6 7.13 0.16 0.35
N LEU A 7 5.84 0.48 0.51
CA LEU A 7 4.94 0.75 -0.61
C LEU A 7 5.46 1.90 -1.49
N ARG A 8 5.88 3.02 -0.88
CA ARG A 8 6.32 4.22 -1.60
C ARG A 8 7.69 4.05 -2.28
N HIS A 9 8.66 3.48 -1.57
CA HIS A 9 10.06 3.49 -2.02
C HIS A 9 10.50 2.18 -2.68
N ARG A 10 9.89 1.04 -2.33
CA ARG A 10 10.25 -0.26 -2.93
C ARG A 10 9.28 -0.66 -4.04
N LEU A 11 7.97 -0.41 -3.87
CA LEU A 11 6.96 -0.73 -4.88
C LEU A 11 6.59 0.44 -5.79
N GLY A 12 6.94 1.68 -5.40
CA GLY A 12 6.61 2.87 -6.19
C GLY A 12 5.13 3.25 -6.13
N TRP A 13 4.40 2.75 -5.14
CA TRP A 13 3.00 3.07 -4.89
C TRP A 13 2.90 4.35 -4.07
N THR A 14 2.84 5.47 -4.79
CA THR A 14 3.00 6.81 -4.23
C THR A 14 1.72 7.43 -3.68
N GLY A 15 0.56 6.80 -3.87
CA GLY A 15 -0.73 7.29 -3.40
C GLY A 15 -0.88 7.24 -1.88
N THR A 16 -0.14 6.35 -1.21
CA THR A 16 -0.05 6.34 0.25
C THR A 16 0.96 7.40 0.71
N HIS A 17 0.54 8.33 1.57
CA HIS A 17 1.41 9.36 2.11
C HIS A 17 1.69 9.14 3.60
N VAL A 18 2.78 9.74 4.08
CA VAL A 18 3.17 9.75 5.49
C VAL A 18 3.26 11.19 5.99
N GLY A 19 2.75 11.47 7.18
CA GLY A 19 2.78 12.82 7.76
C GLY A 19 2.90 12.80 9.27
N CYS A 20 1.91 12.24 9.99
CA CYS A 20 2.03 12.20 11.46
C CYS A 20 2.88 11.05 11.98
N GLU A 21 2.97 9.91 11.28
CA GLU A 21 3.66 8.68 11.76
C GLU A 21 3.19 8.13 13.12
N GLN A 22 2.07 8.63 13.63
CA GLN A 22 1.48 8.21 14.91
C GLN A 22 0.07 7.60 14.73
N GLY A 23 -0.39 7.43 13.49
CA GLY A 23 -1.72 6.90 13.17
C GLY A 23 -2.89 7.87 13.31
N VAL A 24 -2.66 9.12 13.72
CA VAL A 24 -3.72 10.11 13.98
C VAL A 24 -4.28 10.79 12.73
N CYS A 25 -3.47 11.04 11.70
CA CYS A 25 -3.90 11.82 10.52
C CYS A 25 -4.55 10.99 9.41
N GLY A 26 -4.38 9.66 9.41
CA GLY A 26 -5.02 8.77 8.45
C GLY A 26 -4.54 8.82 6.99
N MET A 27 -3.59 9.68 6.62
CA MET A 27 -3.07 9.72 5.23
C MET A 27 -2.31 8.46 4.80
N CYS A 28 -1.84 7.66 5.77
CA CYS A 28 -1.12 6.41 5.55
C CYS A 28 -2.07 5.19 5.52
N THR A 29 -3.38 5.39 5.35
CA THR A 29 -4.37 4.30 5.43
C THR A 29 -4.35 3.45 4.16
N ILE A 30 -4.20 2.14 4.34
CA ILE A 30 -4.30 1.11 3.29
C ILE A 30 -5.32 0.06 3.72
N LEU A 31 -5.82 -0.75 2.78
CA LEU A 31 -6.60 -1.93 3.11
C LEU A 31 -5.68 -3.16 3.12
N VAL A 32 -5.78 -3.95 4.17
CA VAL A 32 -5.10 -5.25 4.30
C VAL A 32 -6.17 -6.29 4.58
N ASP A 33 -6.34 -7.25 3.68
CA ASP A 33 -7.39 -8.28 3.75
C ASP A 33 -8.79 -7.69 4.02
N GLY A 34 -9.07 -6.53 3.39
CA GLY A 34 -10.33 -5.79 3.54
C GLY A 34 -10.45 -4.89 4.77
N ALA A 35 -9.47 -4.88 5.68
CA ALA A 35 -9.46 -4.03 6.87
C ALA A 35 -8.61 -2.77 6.67
N ALA A 36 -9.11 -1.61 7.14
CA ALA A 36 -8.38 -0.35 7.08
C ALA A 36 -7.27 -0.28 8.14
N ILE A 37 -6.02 -0.28 7.72
CA ILE A 37 -4.83 -0.29 8.57
C ILE A 37 -3.98 0.96 8.33
N LYS A 38 -3.39 1.50 9.40
CA LYS A 38 -2.41 2.59 9.33
C LYS A 38 -1.04 2.01 8.96
N SER A 39 -0.65 2.11 7.68
CA SER A 39 0.62 1.55 7.17
C SER A 39 1.87 2.11 7.84
N CYS A 40 1.78 3.32 8.40
CA CYS A 40 2.87 3.94 9.15
C CYS A 40 3.10 3.31 10.55
N LEU A 41 2.16 2.49 11.03
CA LEU A 41 2.30 1.74 12.30
C LEU A 41 2.47 0.21 12.08
N MET A 42 2.45 -0.24 10.83
CA MET A 42 2.59 -1.65 10.45
C MET A 42 3.98 -1.90 9.88
N LEU A 43 4.59 -3.05 10.22
CA LEU A 43 5.86 -3.44 9.61
C LEU A 43 5.62 -4.02 8.22
N ALA A 44 6.51 -3.67 7.28
CA ALA A 44 6.40 -4.14 5.91
C ALA A 44 6.48 -5.68 5.77
N VAL A 45 7.18 -6.37 6.68
CA VAL A 45 7.23 -7.84 6.71
C VAL A 45 5.87 -8.48 6.99
N GLN A 46 4.98 -7.78 7.71
CA GLN A 46 3.64 -8.27 8.02
C GLN A 46 2.70 -8.23 6.81
N LEU A 47 3.10 -7.58 5.71
CA LEU A 47 2.35 -7.62 4.46
C LEU A 47 2.52 -8.95 3.73
N ASP A 48 3.50 -9.77 4.10
CA ASP A 48 3.75 -11.05 3.43
C ASP A 48 2.53 -11.98 3.51
N GLY A 49 2.03 -12.40 2.36
CA GLY A 49 0.87 -13.27 2.21
C GLY A 49 -0.48 -12.56 2.25
N THR A 50 -0.51 -11.26 2.55
CA THR A 50 -1.75 -10.47 2.70
C THR A 50 -2.19 -9.83 1.39
N ASP A 51 -3.50 -9.59 1.26
CA ASP A 51 -4.06 -8.80 0.17
C ASP A 51 -3.99 -7.31 0.52
N VAL A 52 -3.23 -6.53 -0.26
CA VAL A 52 -3.04 -5.10 0.00
C VAL A 52 -3.70 -4.28 -1.09
N GLN A 53 -4.60 -3.39 -0.68
CA GLN A 53 -5.25 -2.44 -1.58
C GLN A 53 -4.94 -1.00 -1.16
N THR A 54 -4.57 -0.20 -2.14
CA THR A 54 -4.28 1.23 -2.00
C THR A 54 -5.13 2.01 -2.99
N VAL A 55 -5.05 3.34 -2.97
CA VAL A 55 -5.81 4.19 -3.90
C VAL A 55 -5.52 3.88 -5.37
N GLU A 56 -4.32 3.40 -5.66
CA GLU A 56 -3.91 2.96 -6.99
C GLU A 56 -4.74 1.77 -7.50
N SER A 57 -5.18 0.88 -6.60
CA SER A 57 -6.02 -0.27 -6.96
C SER A 57 -7.47 0.10 -7.35
N LEU A 58 -7.95 1.27 -6.92
CA LEU A 58 -9.27 1.79 -7.28
C LEU A 58 -9.35 2.26 -8.74
N ALA A 59 -8.21 2.46 -9.41
CA ALA A 59 -8.19 2.86 -10.82
C ALA A 59 -8.53 1.70 -11.78
N GLU A 60 -8.48 0.44 -11.31
CA GLU A 60 -8.76 -0.75 -12.14
C GLU A 60 -10.20 -1.24 -12.06
N ASP A 61 -10.94 -0.94 -10.98
CA ASP A 61 -12.35 -1.32 -10.78
C ASP A 61 -13.31 -0.28 -11.44
N ASP A 62 -13.24 -0.21 -12.77
CA ASP A 62 -14.25 0.31 -13.71
C ASP A 62 -14.94 1.68 -13.43
N ARG A 63 -14.21 2.81 -13.65
CA ARG A 63 -14.68 4.15 -14.17
C ARG A 63 -14.01 5.40 -13.57
N LEU A 64 -12.69 5.52 -13.63
CA LEU A 64 -12.03 6.83 -13.47
C LEU A 64 -11.32 7.22 -14.77
N THR A 65 -12.04 7.94 -15.62
CA THR A 65 -11.53 8.47 -16.89
C THR A 65 -10.57 9.64 -16.65
N THR A 66 -9.26 9.38 -16.59
CA THR A 66 -8.20 10.03 -17.37
C THR A 66 -6.82 9.76 -16.74
N ARG A 67 -5.87 9.33 -17.59
CA ARG A 67 -4.47 8.96 -17.32
C ARG A 67 -4.22 7.59 -16.66
N LYS A 68 -3.99 6.58 -17.52
CA LYS A 68 -3.40 5.28 -17.15
C LYS A 68 -1.92 5.45 -16.75
N THR A 69 -1.54 4.98 -15.57
CA THR A 69 -0.16 4.66 -15.17
C THR A 69 0.01 3.14 -15.12
N PRO A 70 1.24 2.60 -15.25
CA PRO A 70 1.42 1.17 -15.56
C PRO A 70 1.12 0.29 -14.33
N SER A 71 0.18 -0.66 -14.51
CA SER A 71 -0.17 -1.81 -13.66
C SER A 71 -0.47 -1.50 -12.18
N SER A 72 -1.75 -1.42 -11.79
CA SER A 72 -2.16 -1.10 -10.42
C SER A 72 -3.43 -1.86 -10.03
N GLY A 73 -3.35 -3.18 -9.99
CA GLY A 73 -4.39 -4.04 -9.42
C GLY A 73 -4.15 -4.30 -7.94
N THR A 74 -5.20 -4.73 -7.23
CA THR A 74 -5.07 -5.38 -5.91
C THR A 74 -3.93 -6.40 -5.96
N THR A 75 -2.82 -6.10 -5.27
CA THR A 75 -1.63 -6.95 -5.32
C THR A 75 -1.51 -7.66 -4.00
N ARG A 76 -1.60 -8.99 -4.06
CA ARG A 76 -1.18 -9.82 -2.95
C ARG A 76 0.31 -9.58 -2.70
N CYS A 77 0.63 -9.00 -1.56
CA CYS A 77 2.01 -8.79 -1.17
C CYS A 77 2.57 -10.16 -0.77
N ASN A 78 3.55 -10.68 -1.51
CA ASN A 78 4.11 -12.02 -1.30
C ASN A 78 5.53 -11.95 -0.73
N ALA A 79 6.10 -13.11 -0.41
CA ALA A 79 7.39 -13.17 0.29
C ALA A 79 8.54 -12.62 -0.54
N ALA A 80 8.42 -12.58 -1.87
CA ALA A 80 9.43 -11.98 -2.74
C ALA A 80 9.39 -10.44 -2.65
N THR A 81 8.19 -9.89 -2.48
CA THR A 81 7.95 -8.47 -2.23
C THR A 81 8.38 -8.10 -0.80
N ALA A 82 7.96 -8.87 0.21
CA ALA A 82 8.32 -8.66 1.61
C ALA A 82 9.82 -8.84 1.92
N ARG A 83 10.55 -9.73 1.21
CA ARG A 83 12.02 -9.85 1.33
C ARG A 83 12.78 -8.60 0.93
N ARG A 84 12.20 -7.73 0.08
CA ARG A 84 12.77 -6.41 -0.25
C ARG A 84 12.54 -5.37 0.87
N ALA A 85 11.78 -5.73 1.90
CA ALA A 85 11.49 -4.91 3.06
C ALA A 85 12.46 -5.16 4.24
N SER A 86 13.34 -6.16 4.12
CA SER A 86 14.48 -6.41 5.02
C SER A 86 15.64 -5.45 4.74
#